data_AF-A0A661E055-F1
#
_entry.id   AF-A0A661E055-F1
#
_cell.length_a   1.000
_cell.length_b   1.000
_cell.length_c   1.000
_cell.angle_alpha   90.00
_cell.angle_beta   90.00
_cell.angle_gamma   90.00
#
_symmetry.space_group_name_H-M   'P 1'
#
loop_
_entity.id
_entity.type
_entity.pdbx_description
1 polymer ?
#
loop_
_entity_poly.entity_id
_entity_poly.type
_entity_poly.pdbx_seq_one_letter_code
_entity_poly.pdbx_strand_id
1 'polypeptide(L)' 'MKTWKIPCSWEVYAVAKIKAETLEAAIEIAEDDDFPLPTETHYVDASFLVDKDLAEHMEF' A
#
# COMPACT_ATOMS: atom_id res chain seq x y z
N MET A 1 -1.55 -30.91 13.87
CA MET A 1 -1.99 -29.74 13.07
C MET A 1 -0.84 -29.34 12.15
N LYS A 2 -1.13 -28.79 10.97
CA LYS A 2 -0.11 -28.26 10.04
C LYS A 2 -0.33 -26.77 9.85
N THR A 3 0.76 -26.01 9.73
CA THR A 3 0.75 -24.58 9.39
C THR A 3 1.13 -24.43 7.93
N TRP A 4 0.41 -23.56 7.20
CA TRP A 4 0.66 -23.26 5.79
C TRP A 4 1.03 -21.80 5.64
N LYS A 5 1.90 -21.49 4.67
CA LYS A 5 2.18 -20.11 4.25
C LYS A 5 1.37 -19.84 2.99
N ILE A 6 0.57 -18.79 2.99
CA ILE A 6 -0.31 -18.42 1.88
C ILE A 6 0.04 -17.00 1.43
N PRO A 7 0.48 -16.79 0.18
CA PRO A 7 0.71 -15.45 -0.35
C PRO A 7 -0.62 -14.70 -0.48
N CYS A 8 -0.61 -13.43 -0.11
CA CYS A 8 -1.76 -12.55 -0.22
C CYS A 8 -1.30 -11.10 -0.38
N SER A 9 -2.20 -10.26 -0.88
CA SER A 9 -2.01 -8.83 -1.04
C SER A 9 -3.24 -8.09 -0.52
N TRP A 10 -3.03 -6.81 -0.20
CA TRP A 10 -4.07 -5.85 0.12
C TRP A 10 -3.54 -4.44 -0.17
N GLU A 11 -4.43 -3.49 -0.37
CA GLU A 11 -4.06 -2.10 -0.68
C GLU A 11 -4.03 -1.24 0.59
N VAL A 12 -3.03 -0.38 0.67
CA VAL A 12 -2.87 0.65 1.70
C VAL A 12 -3.10 2.01 1.05
N TYR A 13 -3.89 2.86 1.70
CA TYR A 13 -4.00 4.27 1.34
C TYR A 13 -3.66 5.15 2.53
N ALA A 14 -3.27 6.39 2.27
CA ALA A 14 -2.90 7.33 3.31
C ALA A 14 -3.21 8.76 2.87
N VAL A 15 -3.20 9.68 3.82
CA VAL A 15 -3.39 11.12 3.55
C VAL A 15 -2.13 11.88 3.95
N ALA A 16 -1.45 12.45 2.97
CA ALA A 16 -0.32 13.34 3.18
C ALA A 16 -0.79 14.75 3.62
N LYS A 17 -0.25 15.26 4.73
CA LYS A 17 -0.53 16.64 5.18
C LYS A 17 0.59 17.55 4.68
N ILE A 18 0.34 18.23 3.56
CA ILE A 18 1.33 19.07 2.86
C ILE A 18 0.97 20.54 3.02
N LYS A 19 1.98 21.37 3.30
CA LYS A 19 1.84 22.83 3.37
C LYS A 19 2.36 23.44 2.07
N ALA A 20 1.48 24.08 1.31
CA ALA A 20 1.81 24.80 0.08
C ALA A 20 0.87 26.00 -0.14
N GLU A 21 1.21 26.87 -1.08
CA GLU A 21 0.40 28.05 -1.42
C GLU A 21 -0.75 27.72 -2.38
N THR A 22 -0.62 26.65 -3.18
CA THR A 22 -1.63 26.16 -4.11
C THR A 22 -1.77 24.64 -4.04
N LEU A 23 -2.86 24.11 -4.60
CA LEU A 23 -3.05 22.67 -4.71
C LEU A 23 -2.00 22.04 -5.61
N GLU A 24 -1.68 22.70 -6.72
CA GLU A 24 -0.67 22.25 -7.69
C GLU A 24 0.70 22.09 -7.02
N ALA A 25 1.13 23.09 -6.24
CA ALA A 25 2.39 23.00 -5.48
C ALA A 25 2.36 21.90 -4.41
N ALA A 26 1.21 21.62 -3.79
CA ALA A 26 1.08 20.50 -2.86
C ALA A 26 1.20 19.14 -3.54
N ILE A 27 0.67 19.00 -4.77
CA ILE A 27 0.78 17.79 -5.58
C ILE A 27 2.23 17.59 -6.04
N GLU A 28 2.90 18.64 -6.52
CA GLU A 28 4.31 18.57 -6.90
C GLU A 28 5.21 18.12 -5.73
N ILE A 29 4.93 18.60 -4.50
CA ILE A 29 5.63 18.12 -3.30
C ILE A 29 5.33 16.65 -2.99
N ALA A 30 4.10 16.19 -3.23
CA ALA A 30 3.70 14.81 -2.96
C ALA A 30 4.30 13.80 -3.96
N GLU A 31 4.57 14.25 -5.20
CA GLU A 31 5.13 13.44 -6.28
C GLU A 31 6.67 13.41 -6.28
N ASP A 32 7.31 14.20 -5.41
CA ASP A 32 8.76 14.17 -5.22
C ASP A 32 9.22 12.81 -4.67
N ASP A 33 10.24 12.21 -5.29
CA ASP A 33 10.78 10.89 -4.91
C ASP A 33 11.31 10.86 -3.46
N ASP A 34 11.69 12.01 -2.90
CA ASP A 34 12.16 12.15 -1.52
C ASP A 34 11.02 12.43 -0.52
N PHE A 35 9.78 12.55 -0.97
CA PHE A 35 8.63 12.76 -0.08
C PHE A 35 8.39 11.50 0.77
N PRO A 36 8.40 11.61 2.12
CA PRO A 36 8.27 10.44 2.98
C PRO A 36 6.86 9.84 2.86
N LEU A 37 6.79 8.50 2.88
CA LEU A 37 5.49 7.81 2.96
C LEU A 37 4.70 8.32 4.18
N PRO A 38 3.41 8.66 4.01
CA PRO A 38 2.62 9.13 5.13
C PRO A 38 2.46 8.05 6.21
N THR A 39 2.51 8.45 7.48
CA THR A 39 2.42 7.53 8.62
C THR A 39 0.98 7.23 9.05
N GLU A 40 0.04 8.11 8.70
CA GLU A 40 -1.40 7.91 8.93
C GLU A 40 -1.99 7.09 7.77
N THR A 41 -1.84 5.76 7.86
CA THR A 41 -2.27 4.80 6.82
C THR A 41 -3.54 4.05 7.20
N HIS A 42 -4.32 3.70 6.20
CA HIS A 42 -5.51 2.86 6.28
C HIS A 42 -5.45 1.76 5.22
N TYR A 43 -6.26 0.72 5.39
CA TYR A 43 -6.42 -0.33 4.37
C TYR A 43 -7.65 -0.04 3.53
N VAL A 44 -7.56 -0.32 2.23
CA VAL A 44 -8.74 -0.29 1.36
C VAL A 44 -9.61 -1.49 1.73
N ASP A 45 -10.82 -1.22 2.19
CA ASP A 45 -11.78 -2.28 2.54
C ASP A 45 -12.05 -3.19 1.34
N ALA A 46 -12.13 -4.49 1.59
CA ALA A 46 -12.33 -5.54 0.58
C ALA A 46 -11.23 -5.66 -0.50
N SER A 47 -10.04 -5.06 -0.29
CA SER A 47 -8.87 -5.26 -1.18
C SER A 47 -8.08 -6.53 -0.91
N PHE A 48 -8.38 -7.27 0.17
CA PHE A 48 -7.64 -8.47 0.53
C PHE A 48 -7.86 -9.59 -0.49
N LEU A 49 -6.77 -10.07 -1.09
CA LEU A 49 -6.78 -11.11 -2.09
C LEU A 49 -5.70 -12.15 -1.80
N VAL A 50 -6.07 -13.42 -1.91
CA VAL A 50 -5.12 -14.53 -1.89
C VAL A 50 -4.61 -14.77 -3.30
N ASP A 51 -3.30 -14.86 -3.44
CA ASP A 51 -2.68 -15.22 -4.71
C ASP A 51 -2.64 -16.76 -4.83
N LYS A 52 -3.65 -17.32 -5.47
CA LYS A 52 -3.79 -18.79 -5.61
C LYS A 52 -2.75 -19.37 -6.56
N ASP A 53 -2.49 -18.67 -7.66
CA ASP A 53 -1.53 -19.12 -8.66
C ASP A 53 -0.13 -19.19 -8.04
N LEU A 54 0.25 -18.15 -7.29
CA LEU A 54 1.51 -18.18 -6.54
C LEU A 54 1.49 -19.25 -5.46
N ALA A 55 0.39 -19.43 -4.73
CA ALA A 55 0.28 -20.48 -3.70
C ALA A 55 0.47 -21.89 -4.27
N GLU A 56 0.03 -22.16 -5.51
CA GLU A 56 0.19 -23.45 -6.21
C GLU A 56 1.61 -23.66 -6.75
N HIS A 57 2.34 -22.58 -7.03
CA HIS A 57 3.71 -22.60 -7.57
C HIS A 57 4.80 -22.37 -6.52
N MET A 58 4.43 -22.05 -5.28
CA MET A 58 5.38 -21.92 -4.17
C MET A 58 5.77 -23.30 -3.62
N GLU A 59 6.98 -23.74 -3.93
CA GLU A 59 7.63 -24.83 -3.20
C GLU A 59 8.16 -24.26 -1.86
N PHE A 60 7.59 -24.70 -0.73
CA PHE A 60 7.99 -24.29 0.63
C PHE A 60 8.56 -25.44 1.45
#